data_AF-A0A3D5U5P4-F1
#
_entry.id   AF-A0A3D5U5P4-F1
#
_cell.length_a   1.000
_cell.length_b   1.000
_cell.length_c   1.000
_cell.angle_alpha   90.00
_cell.angle_beta   90.00
_cell.angle_gamma   90.00
#
_symmetry.space_group_name_H-M   'P 1'
#
loop_
_entity.id
_entity.type
_entity.pdbx_description
1 polymer ?
#
loop_
_entity_poly.entity_id
_entity_poly.type
_entity_poly.pdbx_seq_one_letter_code
_entity_poly.pdbx_strand_id
1 'polypeptide(L)'
;MISPYKGISAPNLLVVNQDDDFISLIKHSDLIICKPGYSTFAEVMSMGKSMIYIPRKNYPEERVLIDSVRNYPGALLVDALPNKVGEIRKLFALVAQGDFARKADNVALSGKIINELIKLRYPKDRVVSVCDLGSNNMNYLLYNKSRNTVIHRYWCTTSLGMGFCDGKLSDISITGALDAIKDILDVDACIKSEKRLIATGVSRLAENSDVLLSAIAQRWQFKAKVINAKTEMKYSWLAARDLMLQNSANITLDIGGASTEIAWETSAGKHNGLSLPFGLINLYQNSVRGISVDQIVLKELNNLPCFENIRLIVVGLTATILLRYIRKTDVARSLAANGERLEKTDLARLIRDISQAKVHEYQGISESTREVASMGIAARIVQLVLDRYSGSYFVVCNDGISIGYAKWMK
;
A
#
# COMPACT_ATOMS: atom_id res chain seq x y z
N MET A 1 40.17 -13.17 6.28
CA MET A 1 39.01 -13.35 5.38
C MET A 1 37.81 -13.65 6.25
N ILE A 2 36.70 -12.96 6.02
CA ILE A 2 35.46 -13.12 6.80
C ILE A 2 34.42 -13.77 5.89
N SER A 3 33.74 -14.83 6.32
CA SER A 3 32.81 -15.57 5.48
C SER A 3 31.63 -16.16 6.25
N PRO A 4 30.41 -16.17 5.69
CA PRO A 4 29.27 -16.85 6.30
C PRO A 4 29.24 -18.37 6.05
N TYR A 5 30.16 -18.92 5.25
CA TYR A 5 30.18 -20.36 4.92
C TYR A 5 30.86 -21.18 6.01
N LYS A 6 30.13 -22.16 6.55
CA LYS A 6 30.61 -23.13 7.55
C LYS A 6 31.32 -24.32 6.86
N GLY A 7 32.24 -24.98 7.57
CA GLY A 7 32.84 -26.25 7.15
C GLY A 7 34.15 -26.15 6.36
N ILE A 8 34.69 -24.95 6.17
CA ILE A 8 36.05 -24.74 5.63
C ILE A 8 36.94 -24.27 6.78
N SER A 9 38.04 -24.98 7.03
CA SER A 9 39.01 -24.59 8.06
C SER A 9 40.24 -23.98 7.40
N ALA A 10 40.52 -22.71 7.70
CA ALA A 10 41.75 -22.03 7.30
C ALA A 10 42.19 -21.07 8.43
N PRO A 11 43.50 -20.92 8.68
CA PRO A 11 44.01 -20.14 9.84
C PRO A 11 43.57 -18.68 9.87
N ASN A 12 43.25 -18.12 8.71
CA ASN A 12 42.90 -16.71 8.51
C ASN A 12 41.43 -16.52 8.11
N LEU A 13 40.59 -17.55 8.26
CA LEU A 13 39.16 -17.51 7.98
C LEU A 13 38.37 -17.35 9.28
N LEU A 14 37.66 -16.23 9.39
CA LEU A 14 36.70 -15.98 10.46
C LEU A 14 35.29 -16.26 9.91
N VAL A 15 34.57 -17.15 10.57
CA VAL A 15 33.19 -17.46 10.22
C VAL A 15 32.26 -16.51 10.96
N VAL A 16 31.34 -15.87 10.23
CA VAL A 16 30.31 -14.96 10.78
C VAL A 16 28.93 -15.58 10.69
N ASN A 17 28.05 -15.21 11.61
CA ASN A 17 26.65 -15.60 11.63
C ASN A 17 25.81 -14.72 10.70
N GLN A 18 24.61 -15.19 10.35
CA GLN A 18 23.70 -14.41 9.50
C GLN A 18 23.19 -13.14 10.19
N ASP A 19 23.16 -13.13 11.52
CA ASP A 19 22.65 -12.01 12.33
C ASP A 19 23.76 -11.02 12.73
N ASP A 20 25.00 -11.24 12.32
CA ASP A 20 26.10 -10.34 12.61
C ASP A 20 25.93 -9.00 11.85
N ASP A 21 26.53 -7.92 12.37
CA ASP A 21 26.47 -6.60 11.76
C ASP A 21 27.30 -6.52 10.47
N PHE A 22 26.68 -6.93 9.35
CA PHE A 22 27.29 -6.89 8.02
C PHE A 22 27.70 -5.49 7.57
N ILE A 23 27.03 -4.44 8.06
CA ILE A 23 27.36 -3.05 7.72
C ILE A 23 28.73 -2.71 8.32
N SER A 24 28.93 -3.03 9.59
CA SER A 24 30.23 -2.86 10.24
C SER A 24 31.32 -3.72 9.60
N LEU A 25 31.00 -4.96 9.20
CA LEU A 25 31.96 -5.83 8.51
C LEU A 25 32.40 -5.24 7.16
N ILE A 26 31.47 -4.72 6.36
CA ILE A 26 31.79 -4.04 5.08
C ILE A 26 32.67 -2.82 5.35
N LYS A 27 32.34 -2.01 6.37
CA LYS A 27 33.08 -0.80 6.74
C LYS A 27 34.55 -1.09 7.06
N HIS A 28 34.84 -2.20 7.74
CA HIS A 28 36.20 -2.58 8.14
C HIS A 28 36.91 -3.50 7.14
N SER A 29 36.27 -3.84 6.02
CA SER A 29 36.89 -4.63 4.96
C SER A 29 37.62 -3.74 3.97
N ASP A 30 38.77 -4.21 3.47
CA ASP A 30 39.49 -3.57 2.36
C ASP A 30 38.92 -3.98 0.99
N LEU A 31 38.44 -5.22 0.90
CA LEU A 31 37.91 -5.83 -0.32
C LEU A 31 36.74 -6.74 0.01
N ILE A 32 35.64 -6.56 -0.73
CA ILE A 32 34.44 -7.39 -0.60
C ILE A 32 34.35 -8.34 -1.79
N ILE A 33 34.18 -9.62 -1.54
CA ILE A 33 33.87 -10.61 -2.60
C ILE A 33 32.41 -11.03 -2.44
N CYS A 34 31.58 -10.77 -3.45
CA CYS A 34 30.15 -10.98 -3.33
C CYS A 34 29.51 -11.47 -4.63
N LYS A 35 28.20 -11.73 -4.57
CA LYS A 35 27.35 -11.86 -5.76
C LYS A 35 26.59 -10.54 -5.93
N PRO A 36 26.11 -10.19 -7.14
CA PRO A 36 25.23 -9.04 -7.32
C PRO A 36 24.07 -9.07 -6.33
N GLY A 37 23.96 -7.99 -5.57
CA GLY A 37 22.97 -7.85 -4.52
C GLY A 37 22.74 -6.37 -4.26
N TYR A 38 21.47 -5.98 -4.21
CA TYR A 38 21.07 -4.57 -4.06
C TYR A 38 21.71 -3.92 -2.82
N SER A 39 21.46 -4.49 -1.63
CA SER A 39 21.97 -3.92 -0.38
C SER A 39 23.49 -3.94 -0.32
N THR A 40 24.12 -5.06 -0.74
CA THR A 40 25.59 -5.16 -0.74
C THR A 40 26.23 -4.12 -1.64
N PHE A 41 25.74 -3.94 -2.86
CA PHE A 41 26.25 -2.92 -3.76
C PHE A 41 26.05 -1.52 -3.19
N ALA A 42 24.86 -1.22 -2.66
CA ALA A 42 24.57 0.08 -2.06
C ALA A 42 25.54 0.41 -0.92
N GLU A 43 25.77 -0.51 0.01
CA GLU A 43 26.67 -0.31 1.17
C GLU A 43 28.14 -0.20 0.75
N VAL A 44 28.61 -1.06 -0.16
CA VAL A 44 29.99 -1.00 -0.65
C VAL A 44 30.25 0.34 -1.33
N MET A 45 29.32 0.79 -2.18
CA MET A 45 29.45 2.06 -2.91
C MET A 45 29.36 3.27 -1.99
N SER A 46 28.46 3.27 -1.00
CA SER A 46 28.30 4.38 -0.05
C SER A 46 29.54 4.57 0.81
N MET A 47 30.24 3.48 1.13
CA MET A 47 31.48 3.47 1.91
C MET A 47 32.76 3.55 1.06
N GLY A 48 32.64 3.66 -0.26
CA GLY A 48 33.79 3.79 -1.15
C GLY A 48 34.68 2.55 -1.25
N LYS A 49 34.14 1.37 -0.93
CA LYS A 49 34.91 0.13 -0.81
C LYS A 49 35.12 -0.60 -2.14
N SER A 50 36.24 -1.31 -2.23
CA SER A 50 36.56 -2.18 -3.35
C SER A 50 35.73 -3.47 -3.30
N MET A 51 35.26 -3.96 -4.46
CA MET A 51 34.58 -5.23 -4.58
C MET A 51 34.95 -6.03 -5.83
N ILE A 52 34.99 -7.35 -5.67
CA ILE A 52 34.91 -8.34 -6.75
C ILE A 52 33.53 -8.97 -6.68
N TYR A 53 32.84 -9.05 -7.82
CA TYR A 53 31.52 -9.67 -7.85
C TYR A 53 31.39 -10.70 -8.97
N ILE A 54 30.65 -11.75 -8.65
CA ILE A 54 30.45 -12.93 -9.51
C ILE A 54 28.97 -13.04 -9.86
N PRO A 55 28.58 -12.90 -11.14
CA PRO A 55 27.19 -13.04 -11.56
C PRO A 55 26.65 -14.43 -11.24
N ARG A 56 25.36 -14.46 -10.95
CA ARG A 56 24.52 -15.65 -10.86
C ARG A 56 24.05 -15.99 -12.29
N LYS A 57 23.55 -17.21 -12.45
CA LYS A 57 22.77 -17.58 -13.63
C LYS A 57 21.30 -17.51 -13.24
N ASN A 58 20.46 -17.02 -14.15
CA ASN A 58 18.99 -16.99 -14.02
C ASN A 58 18.44 -16.06 -12.92
N TYR A 59 19.08 -14.91 -12.66
CA TYR A 59 18.58 -13.93 -11.70
C TYR A 59 18.04 -12.69 -12.44
N PRO A 60 16.72 -12.42 -12.47
CA PRO A 60 16.11 -11.42 -13.36
C PRO A 60 16.66 -9.99 -13.20
N GLU A 61 17.04 -9.64 -11.98
CA GLU A 61 17.40 -8.29 -11.54
C GLU A 61 18.90 -8.00 -11.76
N GLU A 62 19.66 -9.06 -12.06
CA GLU A 62 21.11 -9.06 -12.13
C GLU A 62 21.67 -8.11 -13.18
N ARG A 63 21.05 -8.08 -14.35
CA ARG A 63 21.46 -7.15 -15.41
C ARG A 63 21.40 -5.70 -14.93
N VAL A 64 20.32 -5.34 -14.22
CA VAL A 64 20.13 -3.98 -13.69
C VAL A 64 21.16 -3.67 -12.59
N LEU A 65 21.42 -4.63 -11.71
CA LEU A 65 22.41 -4.49 -10.63
C LEU A 65 23.82 -4.33 -11.19
N ILE A 66 24.22 -5.14 -12.17
CA ILE A 66 25.52 -5.06 -12.84
C ILE A 66 25.66 -3.71 -13.57
N ASP A 67 24.63 -3.30 -14.31
CA ASP A 67 24.62 -2.02 -15.00
C ASP A 67 24.74 -0.83 -14.02
N SER A 68 24.22 -0.95 -12.79
CA SER A 68 24.32 0.10 -11.76
C SER A 68 25.74 0.34 -11.24
N VAL A 69 26.59 -0.70 -11.27
CA VAL A 69 27.98 -0.64 -10.79
C VAL A 69 29.00 -0.52 -11.92
N ARG A 70 28.58 -0.53 -13.19
CA ARG A 70 29.48 -0.51 -14.36
C ARG A 70 30.51 0.62 -14.34
N ASN A 71 30.14 1.79 -13.83
CA ASN A 71 31.00 2.97 -13.75
C ASN A 71 31.61 3.18 -12.36
N TYR A 72 31.53 2.19 -11.47
CA TYR A 72 32.15 2.26 -10.15
C TYR A 72 33.61 1.78 -10.24
N PRO A 73 34.62 2.64 -9.99
CA PRO A 73 36.01 2.27 -10.18
C PRO A 73 36.46 1.09 -9.29
N GLY A 74 35.92 1.03 -8.07
CA GLY A 74 36.22 -0.03 -7.11
C GLY A 74 35.55 -1.38 -7.40
N ALA A 75 34.78 -1.53 -8.49
CA ALA A 75 34.08 -2.78 -8.82
C ALA A 75 34.75 -3.55 -9.94
N LEU A 76 35.04 -4.83 -9.70
CA LEU A 76 35.58 -5.76 -10.68
C LEU A 76 34.62 -6.94 -10.90
N LEU A 77 34.12 -7.09 -12.13
CA LEU A 77 33.33 -8.23 -12.57
C LEU A 77 34.25 -9.40 -12.93
N VAL A 78 33.96 -10.60 -12.41
CA VAL A 78 34.62 -11.85 -12.82
C VAL A 78 33.62 -12.97 -13.05
N ASP A 79 33.92 -13.86 -14.00
CA ASP A 79 33.08 -15.04 -14.28
C ASP A 79 33.20 -16.11 -13.21
N ALA A 80 34.40 -16.28 -12.63
CA ALA A 80 34.70 -17.19 -11.54
C ALA A 80 35.97 -16.75 -10.80
N LEU A 81 36.12 -17.20 -9.55
CA LEU A 81 37.39 -17.05 -8.84
C LEU A 81 38.40 -18.10 -9.34
N PRO A 82 39.67 -17.72 -9.55
CA PRO A 82 40.72 -18.68 -9.90
C PRO A 82 40.99 -19.69 -8.77
N ASN A 83 41.48 -20.87 -9.13
CA ASN A 83 41.79 -21.93 -8.16
C ASN A 83 43.27 -21.95 -7.73
N LYS A 84 44.12 -21.09 -8.31
CA LYS A 84 45.55 -20.98 -7.99
C LYS A 84 45.85 -19.71 -7.22
N VAL A 85 46.60 -19.82 -6.12
CA VAL A 85 46.97 -18.68 -5.24
C VAL A 85 47.62 -17.53 -6.02
N GLY A 86 48.52 -17.84 -6.96
CA GLY A 86 49.17 -16.81 -7.78
C GLY A 86 48.20 -16.02 -8.67
N GLU A 87 47.16 -16.67 -9.19
CA GLU A 87 46.12 -16.04 -10.01
C GLU A 87 45.16 -15.22 -9.15
N ILE A 88 44.82 -15.69 -7.94
CA ILE A 88 44.03 -14.93 -6.96
C ILE A 88 44.77 -13.63 -6.56
N ARG A 89 46.08 -13.70 -6.30
CA ARG A 89 46.89 -12.51 -5.98
C ARG A 89 46.89 -11.49 -7.12
N LYS A 90 47.05 -11.95 -8.36
CA LYS A 90 46.95 -11.08 -9.55
C LYS A 90 45.57 -10.45 -9.65
N LEU A 91 44.51 -11.21 -9.41
CA LEU A 91 43.14 -10.70 -9.43
C LEU A 91 42.93 -9.59 -8.39
N PHE A 92 43.40 -9.78 -7.16
CA PHE A 92 43.26 -8.76 -6.11
C PHE A 92 44.03 -7.48 -6.44
N ALA A 93 45.16 -7.58 -7.14
CA ALA A 93 45.93 -6.42 -7.60
C ALA A 93 45.24 -5.62 -8.73
N LEU A 94 44.27 -6.22 -9.44
CA LEU A 94 43.52 -5.53 -10.50
C LEU A 94 42.39 -4.64 -9.96
N VAL A 95 41.94 -4.88 -8.73
CA VAL A 95 40.86 -4.10 -8.13
C VAL A 95 41.42 -2.75 -7.70
N ALA A 96 40.87 -1.67 -8.25
CA ALA A 96 41.26 -0.31 -7.87
C ALA A 96 41.07 -0.12 -6.36
N GLN A 97 42.08 0.44 -5.71
CA GLN A 97 42.05 0.78 -4.29
C GLN A 97 41.94 2.29 -4.14
N GLY A 98 41.10 2.74 -3.22
CA GLY A 98 40.85 4.16 -2.99
C GLY A 98 39.52 4.37 -2.31
N ASP A 99 39.22 5.62 -1.98
CA ASP A 99 37.89 6.02 -1.54
C ASP A 99 37.07 6.43 -2.77
N PHE A 100 36.12 5.59 -3.14
CA PHE A 100 35.20 5.83 -4.25
C PHE A 100 33.79 6.17 -3.76
N ALA A 101 33.65 6.68 -2.52
CA ALA A 101 32.36 6.86 -1.89
C ALA A 101 31.41 7.65 -2.79
N ARG A 102 30.26 7.04 -3.07
CA ARG A 102 29.20 7.66 -3.85
C ARG A 102 27.86 7.41 -3.20
N LYS A 103 27.01 8.42 -3.19
CA LYS A 103 25.64 8.28 -2.70
C LYS A 103 24.90 7.26 -3.57
N ALA A 104 24.38 6.21 -2.95
CA ALA A 104 23.53 5.24 -3.63
C ALA A 104 22.16 5.87 -3.91
N ASP A 105 21.75 5.90 -5.19
CA ASP A 105 20.39 6.26 -5.58
C ASP A 105 19.49 5.01 -5.55
N ASN A 106 19.09 4.68 -4.33
CA ASN A 106 18.28 3.53 -4.00
C ASN A 106 16.91 3.54 -4.72
N VAL A 107 16.31 4.72 -4.86
CA VAL A 107 15.00 4.89 -5.49
C VAL A 107 15.10 4.62 -6.98
N ALA A 108 16.07 5.24 -7.68
CA ALA A 108 16.25 5.04 -9.11
C ALA A 108 16.62 3.59 -9.44
N LEU A 109 17.48 2.96 -8.64
CA LEU A 109 17.85 1.56 -8.84
C LEU A 109 16.65 0.62 -8.63
N SER A 110 15.90 0.81 -7.55
CA SER A 110 14.67 0.04 -7.27
C SER A 110 13.66 0.18 -8.40
N GLY A 111 13.47 1.39 -8.93
CA GLY A 111 12.59 1.62 -10.07
C GLY A 111 13.05 0.91 -11.34
N LYS A 112 14.36 0.87 -11.64
CA LYS A 112 14.89 0.10 -12.78
C LYS A 112 14.63 -1.40 -12.61
N ILE A 113 14.84 -1.93 -11.41
CA ILE A 113 14.57 -3.34 -11.09
C ILE A 113 13.08 -3.65 -11.30
N ILE A 114 12.18 -2.85 -10.73
CA ILE A 114 10.73 -3.01 -10.86
C ILE A 114 10.31 -2.96 -12.35
N ASN A 115 10.85 -2.03 -13.13
CA ASN A 115 10.52 -1.93 -14.56
C ASN A 115 10.95 -3.16 -15.36
N GLU A 116 12.16 -3.69 -15.11
CA GLU A 116 12.59 -4.92 -15.80
C GLU A 116 11.75 -6.12 -15.36
N LEU A 117 11.39 -6.24 -14.08
CA LEU A 117 10.48 -7.28 -13.61
C LEU A 117 9.09 -7.19 -14.27
N ILE A 118 8.52 -5.99 -14.36
CA ILE A 118 7.24 -5.75 -15.03
C ILE A 118 7.36 -6.11 -16.51
N LYS A 119 8.41 -5.67 -17.19
CA LYS A 119 8.65 -5.94 -18.61
C LYS A 119 8.81 -7.43 -18.91
N LEU A 120 9.50 -8.17 -18.04
CA LEU A 120 9.70 -9.62 -18.15
C LEU A 120 8.40 -10.39 -17.92
N ARG A 121 7.60 -10.01 -16.90
CA ARG A 121 6.34 -10.71 -16.56
C ARG A 121 5.19 -10.34 -17.49
N TYR A 122 5.14 -9.09 -17.93
CA TYR A 122 4.00 -8.47 -18.60
C TYR A 122 4.45 -7.71 -19.86
N PRO A 123 5.07 -8.40 -20.84
CA PRO A 123 5.60 -7.74 -22.03
C PRO A 123 4.47 -7.08 -22.82
N LYS A 124 4.56 -5.76 -23.03
CA LYS A 124 3.59 -4.92 -23.74
C LYS A 124 2.23 -4.72 -23.04
N ASP A 125 2.05 -5.22 -21.82
CA ASP A 125 0.82 -4.95 -21.07
C ASP A 125 0.75 -3.49 -20.64
N ARG A 126 -0.47 -2.99 -20.55
CA ARG A 126 -0.74 -1.66 -20.04
C ARG A 126 -0.74 -1.69 -18.52
N VAL A 127 0.21 -0.98 -17.91
CA VAL A 127 0.33 -0.83 -16.47
C VAL A 127 -0.09 0.58 -16.06
N VAL A 128 -0.92 0.67 -15.01
CA VAL A 128 -1.44 1.93 -14.50
C VAL A 128 -1.17 2.06 -13.01
N SER A 129 -0.75 3.24 -12.59
CA SER A 129 -0.64 3.63 -11.18
C SER A 129 -1.82 4.53 -10.84
N VAL A 130 -2.65 4.10 -9.90
CA VAL A 130 -3.85 4.83 -9.47
C VAL A 130 -3.71 5.17 -7.99
N CYS A 131 -3.73 6.46 -7.69
CA CYS A 131 -3.89 6.98 -6.34
C CYS A 131 -5.34 7.38 -6.11
N ASP A 132 -5.87 7.03 -4.96
CA ASP A 132 -7.15 7.49 -4.44
C ASP A 132 -6.88 8.26 -3.14
N LEU A 133 -6.99 9.59 -3.21
CA LEU A 133 -6.70 10.52 -2.13
C LEU A 133 -8.02 10.93 -1.46
N GLY A 134 -8.31 10.32 -0.32
CA GLY A 134 -9.44 10.68 0.53
C GLY A 134 -9.07 11.66 1.63
N SER A 135 -10.03 11.92 2.53
CA SER A 135 -9.83 12.85 3.64
C SER A 135 -8.83 12.37 4.69
N ASN A 136 -8.61 11.06 4.85
CA ASN A 136 -7.71 10.53 5.88
C ASN A 136 -6.49 9.81 5.32
N ASN A 137 -6.70 9.05 4.25
CA ASN A 137 -5.71 8.14 3.69
C ASN A 137 -5.60 8.37 2.19
N MET A 138 -4.42 8.06 1.64
CA MET A 138 -4.24 7.81 0.23
C MET A 138 -4.06 6.31 0.00
N ASN A 139 -4.84 5.73 -0.90
CA ASN A 139 -4.63 4.38 -1.40
C ASN A 139 -3.83 4.44 -2.70
N TYR A 140 -2.76 3.66 -2.80
CA TYR A 140 -1.96 3.47 -4.02
C TYR A 140 -2.20 2.07 -4.60
N LEU A 141 -2.39 2.02 -5.92
CA LEU A 141 -2.58 0.80 -6.68
C LEU A 141 -1.67 0.81 -7.90
N LEU A 142 -0.83 -0.22 -8.03
CA LEU A 142 -0.18 -0.58 -9.29
C LEU A 142 -0.94 -1.73 -9.92
N TYR A 143 -1.46 -1.53 -11.13
CA TYR A 143 -2.43 -2.42 -11.75
C TYR A 143 -2.03 -2.78 -13.19
N ASN A 144 -2.10 -4.07 -13.52
CA ASN A 144 -2.02 -4.53 -14.90
C ASN A 144 -3.42 -4.45 -15.52
N LYS A 145 -3.65 -3.40 -16.31
CA LYS A 145 -4.93 -3.14 -16.97
C LYS A 145 -5.25 -4.18 -18.05
N SER A 146 -4.24 -4.64 -18.80
CA SER A 146 -4.43 -5.66 -19.85
C SER A 146 -4.96 -6.98 -19.30
N ARG A 147 -4.51 -7.36 -18.09
CA ARG A 147 -4.86 -8.63 -17.45
C ARG A 147 -5.95 -8.52 -16.39
N ASN A 148 -6.36 -7.31 -16.05
CA ASN A 148 -7.28 -7.04 -14.95
C ASN A 148 -6.77 -7.56 -13.59
N THR A 149 -5.45 -7.46 -13.33
CA THR A 149 -4.80 -7.98 -12.12
C THR A 149 -4.04 -6.91 -11.35
N VAL A 150 -4.10 -7.00 -10.02
CA VAL A 150 -3.31 -6.16 -9.12
C VAL A 150 -1.84 -6.60 -9.14
N ILE A 151 -0.93 -5.64 -9.30
CA ILE A 151 0.52 -5.88 -9.16
C ILE A 151 0.96 -5.55 -7.74
N HIS A 152 0.56 -4.37 -7.22
CA HIS A 152 0.93 -3.93 -5.89
C HIS A 152 -0.13 -2.99 -5.29
N ARG A 153 -0.20 -2.96 -3.97
CA ARG A 153 -1.06 -2.07 -3.20
C ARG A 153 -0.27 -1.50 -2.03
N TYR A 154 -0.56 -0.26 -1.72
CA TYR A 154 -0.05 0.43 -0.55
C TYR A 154 -1.09 1.45 -0.09
N TRP A 155 -1.06 1.84 1.19
CA TRP A 155 -1.80 3.00 1.66
C TRP A 155 -0.97 3.76 2.68
N CYS A 156 -1.22 5.05 2.81
CA CYS A 156 -0.64 5.86 3.87
C CYS A 156 -1.68 6.83 4.42
N THR A 157 -1.49 7.20 5.69
CA THR A 157 -2.33 8.18 6.38
C THR A 157 -1.83 9.58 6.06
N THR A 158 -2.66 10.38 5.39
CA THR A 158 -2.37 11.77 5.05
C THR A 158 -2.98 12.76 6.05
N SER A 159 -4.01 12.34 6.79
CA SER A 159 -4.79 13.18 7.72
C SER A 159 -5.28 14.49 7.11
N LEU A 160 -5.43 14.56 5.79
CA LEU A 160 -5.68 15.80 5.04
C LEU A 160 -6.92 16.57 5.56
N GLY A 161 -7.98 15.85 5.91
CA GLY A 161 -9.24 16.38 6.40
C GLY A 161 -9.16 17.01 7.79
N MET A 162 -8.11 16.75 8.57
CA MET A 162 -7.92 17.41 9.87
C MET A 162 -7.59 18.91 9.72
N GLY A 163 -7.06 19.32 8.58
CA GLY A 163 -6.76 20.72 8.28
C GLY A 163 -7.87 21.47 7.56
N PHE A 164 -9.04 20.87 7.38
CA PHE A 164 -10.14 21.51 6.68
C PHE A 164 -10.98 22.35 7.63
N CYS A 165 -11.01 23.66 7.38
CA CYS A 165 -11.82 24.62 8.12
C CYS A 165 -12.26 25.71 7.14
N ASP A 166 -13.50 26.18 7.26
CA ASP A 166 -14.06 27.30 6.49
C ASP A 166 -13.80 27.21 4.97
N GLY A 167 -14.00 26.02 4.40
CA GLY A 167 -13.87 25.79 2.96
C GLY A 167 -12.42 25.66 2.46
N LYS A 168 -11.41 25.63 3.34
CA LYS A 168 -9.99 25.56 2.95
C LYS A 168 -9.20 24.52 3.72
N LEU A 169 -8.19 23.97 3.07
CA LEU A 169 -7.16 23.12 3.67
C LEU A 169 -6.03 24.00 4.19
N SER A 170 -5.55 23.73 5.41
CA SER A 170 -4.39 24.41 5.99
C SER A 170 -3.08 23.99 5.30
N ASP A 171 -2.13 24.92 5.22
CA ASP A 171 -0.80 24.67 4.62
C ASP A 171 -0.05 23.54 5.32
N ILE A 172 -0.22 23.42 6.65
CA ILE A 172 0.34 22.33 7.46
C ILE A 172 -0.20 20.97 7.00
N SER A 173 -1.49 20.87 6.69
CA SER A 173 -2.10 19.60 6.26
C SER A 173 -1.77 19.27 4.80
N ILE A 174 -1.62 20.28 3.94
CA ILE A 174 -1.13 20.09 2.57
C ILE A 174 0.32 19.58 2.60
N THR A 175 1.18 20.21 3.39
CA THR A 175 2.60 19.82 3.52
C THR A 175 2.71 18.43 4.12
N GLY A 176 2.00 18.16 5.21
CA GLY A 176 1.98 16.84 5.84
C GLY A 176 1.46 15.74 4.91
N ALA A 177 0.46 16.03 4.08
CA ALA A 177 -0.01 15.09 3.06
C ALA A 177 1.06 14.83 1.98
N LEU A 178 1.76 15.87 1.50
CA LEU A 178 2.86 15.73 0.53
C LEU A 178 4.01 14.90 1.09
N ASP A 179 4.35 15.09 2.36
CA ASP A 179 5.39 14.32 3.03
C ASP A 179 4.97 12.86 3.21
N ALA A 180 3.72 12.60 3.62
CA ALA A 180 3.20 11.25 3.83
C ALA A 180 3.13 10.39 2.55
N ILE A 181 2.90 11.02 1.39
CA ILE A 181 2.85 10.31 0.10
C ILE A 181 4.21 10.26 -0.60
N LYS A 182 5.19 11.03 -0.12
CA LYS A 182 6.46 11.28 -0.81
C LYS A 182 7.16 9.98 -1.20
N ASP A 183 7.38 9.08 -0.25
CA ASP A 183 8.26 7.93 -0.49
C ASP A 183 7.66 6.93 -1.49
N ILE A 184 6.35 6.67 -1.40
CA ILE A 184 5.67 5.79 -2.36
C ILE A 184 5.64 6.42 -3.77
N LEU A 185 5.40 7.74 -3.86
CA LEU A 185 5.35 8.41 -5.15
C LEU A 185 6.73 8.66 -5.77
N ASP A 186 7.78 8.84 -4.96
CA ASP A 186 9.18 8.90 -5.42
C ASP A 186 9.59 7.55 -6.05
N VAL A 187 9.20 6.43 -5.46
CA VAL A 187 9.41 5.10 -6.06
C VAL A 187 8.57 4.93 -7.33
N ASP A 188 7.29 5.29 -7.29
CA ASP A 188 6.41 5.22 -8.48
C ASP A 188 6.90 6.12 -9.61
N ALA A 189 7.53 7.27 -9.34
CA ALA A 189 8.15 8.16 -10.32
C ALA A 189 9.10 7.41 -11.26
N CYS A 190 9.78 6.39 -10.75
CA CYS A 190 10.68 5.56 -11.53
C CYS A 190 9.99 4.41 -12.26
N ILE A 191 8.71 4.10 -12.00
CA ILE A 191 7.94 3.04 -12.65
C ILE A 191 7.29 3.56 -13.93
N LYS A 192 7.43 2.82 -15.03
CA LYS A 192 6.79 3.11 -16.31
C LYS A 192 5.33 2.67 -16.29
N SER A 193 4.44 3.59 -15.94
CA SER A 193 2.99 3.37 -15.90
C SER A 193 2.21 4.63 -16.31
N GLU A 194 0.94 4.48 -16.68
CA GLU A 194 0.03 5.62 -16.73
C GLU A 194 -0.40 6.02 -15.32
N LYS A 195 -0.23 7.30 -14.98
CA LYS A 195 -0.45 7.79 -13.61
C LYS A 195 -1.74 8.59 -13.49
N ARG A 196 -2.56 8.22 -12.53
CA ARG A 196 -3.87 8.81 -12.28
C ARG A 196 -4.08 9.02 -10.79
N LEU A 197 -4.53 10.20 -10.40
CA LEU A 197 -4.91 10.49 -9.03
C LEU A 197 -6.37 10.90 -9.01
N ILE A 198 -7.15 10.22 -8.18
CA ILE A 198 -8.55 10.47 -7.92
C ILE A 198 -8.63 11.10 -6.53
N ALA A 199 -9.14 12.32 -6.45
CA ALA A 199 -9.31 13.02 -5.17
C ALA A 199 -10.79 13.03 -4.78
N THR A 200 -11.07 12.69 -3.54
CA THR A 200 -12.43 12.55 -2.99
C THR A 200 -12.58 13.31 -1.67
N GLY A 201 -13.73 13.14 -1.00
CA GLY A 201 -13.96 13.69 0.33
C GLY A 201 -13.67 15.18 0.45
N VAL A 202 -12.70 15.53 1.30
CA VAL A 202 -12.36 16.92 1.62
C VAL A 202 -11.85 17.72 0.41
N SER A 203 -11.17 17.08 -0.55
CA SER A 203 -10.69 17.77 -1.76
C SER A 203 -11.82 18.27 -2.65
N ARG A 204 -13.03 17.70 -2.53
CA ARG A 204 -14.23 18.17 -3.23
C ARG A 204 -14.85 19.41 -2.58
N LEU A 205 -14.60 19.62 -1.29
CA LEU A 205 -15.16 20.72 -0.51
C LEU A 205 -14.18 21.91 -0.43
N ALA A 206 -12.88 21.65 -0.50
CA ALA A 206 -11.85 22.65 -0.35
C ALA A 206 -11.62 23.47 -1.63
N GLU A 207 -11.75 24.80 -1.51
CA GLU A 207 -11.52 25.77 -2.58
C GLU A 207 -10.07 25.74 -3.08
N ASN A 208 -9.11 25.41 -2.21
CA ASN A 208 -7.67 25.38 -2.48
C ASN A 208 -7.11 23.95 -2.64
N SER A 209 -7.96 22.96 -2.96
CA SER A 209 -7.50 21.58 -3.19
C SER A 209 -6.55 21.46 -4.38
N ASP A 210 -6.63 22.38 -5.35
CA ASP A 210 -5.78 22.49 -6.52
C ASP A 210 -4.31 22.73 -6.18
N VAL A 211 -3.99 23.39 -5.07
CA VAL A 211 -2.61 23.59 -4.58
C VAL A 211 -1.91 22.25 -4.38
N LEU A 212 -2.55 21.35 -3.60
CA LEU A 212 -2.03 20.01 -3.34
C LEU A 212 -1.96 19.18 -4.62
N LEU A 213 -3.03 19.18 -5.42
CA LEU A 213 -3.11 18.35 -6.63
C LEU A 213 -2.11 18.79 -7.71
N SER A 214 -1.86 20.08 -7.83
CA SER A 214 -0.87 20.65 -8.76
C SER A 214 0.54 20.31 -8.32
N ALA A 215 0.85 20.38 -7.01
CA ALA A 215 2.13 19.95 -6.48
C ALA A 215 2.38 18.46 -6.78
N ILE A 216 1.37 17.62 -6.61
CA ILE A 216 1.46 16.19 -6.92
C ILE A 216 1.69 15.94 -8.42
N ALA A 217 0.94 16.65 -9.27
CA ALA A 217 1.06 16.53 -10.72
C ALA A 217 2.45 16.99 -11.21
N GLN A 218 2.97 18.10 -10.70
CA GLN A 218 4.28 18.62 -11.09
C GLN A 218 5.41 17.68 -10.65
N ARG A 219 5.37 17.20 -9.41
CA ARG A 219 6.47 16.40 -8.84
C ARG A 219 6.49 14.96 -9.32
N TRP A 220 5.32 14.32 -9.45
CA TRP A 220 5.22 12.88 -9.73
C TRP A 220 4.45 12.52 -11.00
N GLN A 221 4.04 13.52 -11.79
CA GLN A 221 3.40 13.35 -13.11
C GLN A 221 2.05 12.62 -13.05
N PHE A 222 1.36 12.67 -11.91
CA PHE A 222 0.01 12.14 -11.76
C PHE A 222 -1.01 13.11 -12.38
N LYS A 223 -1.84 12.62 -13.31
CA LYS A 223 -3.00 13.39 -13.77
C LYS A 223 -4.09 13.31 -12.71
N ALA A 224 -4.24 14.38 -11.95
CA ALA A 224 -5.20 14.48 -10.86
C ALA A 224 -6.61 14.86 -11.35
N LYS A 225 -7.64 14.32 -10.69
CA LYS A 225 -9.04 14.69 -10.90
C LYS A 225 -9.81 14.58 -9.59
N VAL A 226 -10.49 15.67 -9.21
CA VAL A 226 -11.51 15.63 -8.16
C VAL A 226 -12.78 14.99 -8.71
N ILE A 227 -13.36 14.04 -7.98
CA ILE A 227 -14.61 13.37 -8.40
C ILE A 227 -15.76 13.65 -7.42
N ASN A 228 -16.98 13.65 -7.96
CA ASN A 228 -18.19 13.78 -7.17
C ASN A 228 -18.59 12.44 -6.51
N ALA A 229 -19.42 12.50 -5.47
CA ALA A 229 -19.86 11.32 -4.70
C ALA A 229 -20.53 10.25 -5.59
N LYS A 230 -21.30 10.66 -6.61
CA LYS A 230 -21.93 9.72 -7.55
C LYS A 230 -20.90 8.92 -8.35
N THR A 231 -19.79 9.54 -8.73
CA THR A 231 -18.68 8.89 -9.45
C THR A 231 -17.88 7.99 -8.51
N GLU A 232 -17.67 8.42 -7.27
CA GLU A 232 -17.03 7.67 -6.20
C GLU A 232 -17.76 6.35 -5.93
N MET A 233 -19.07 6.42 -5.65
CA MET A 233 -19.95 5.27 -5.52
C MET A 233 -19.90 4.33 -6.74
N LYS A 234 -19.91 4.89 -7.96
CA LYS A 234 -19.82 4.10 -9.18
C LYS A 234 -18.53 3.28 -9.22
N TYR A 235 -17.40 3.84 -8.80
CA TYR A 235 -16.14 3.10 -8.77
C TYR A 235 -16.13 2.05 -7.66
N SER A 236 -16.61 2.36 -6.45
CA SER A 236 -16.76 1.36 -5.38
C SER A 236 -17.68 0.21 -5.79
N TRP A 237 -18.77 0.48 -6.52
CA TRP A 237 -19.63 -0.54 -7.12
C TRP A 237 -18.89 -1.42 -8.14
N LEU A 238 -18.15 -0.81 -9.07
CA LEU A 238 -17.38 -1.55 -10.07
C LEU A 238 -16.26 -2.39 -9.45
N ALA A 239 -15.71 -1.96 -8.32
CA ALA A 239 -14.75 -2.74 -7.54
C ALA A 239 -15.40 -4.02 -6.99
N ALA A 240 -16.58 -3.89 -6.39
CA ALA A 240 -17.34 -4.99 -5.78
C ALA A 240 -18.08 -5.91 -6.75
N ARG A 241 -18.17 -5.54 -8.04
CA ARG A 241 -18.99 -6.24 -9.05
C ARG A 241 -18.77 -7.74 -9.10
N ASP A 242 -17.52 -8.19 -9.01
CA ASP A 242 -17.17 -9.62 -9.14
C ASP A 242 -17.59 -10.43 -7.89
N LEU A 243 -18.03 -9.76 -6.82
CA LEU A 243 -18.54 -10.37 -5.59
C LEU A 243 -20.06 -10.35 -5.49
N MET A 244 -20.77 -9.79 -6.48
CA MET A 244 -22.23 -9.71 -6.50
C MET A 244 -22.86 -11.06 -6.86
N LEU A 245 -24.06 -11.32 -6.35
CA LEU A 245 -24.83 -12.52 -6.68
C LEU A 245 -26.06 -12.19 -7.51
N GLN A 246 -26.40 -13.10 -8.43
CA GLN A 246 -27.69 -13.09 -9.10
C GLN A 246 -28.80 -13.39 -8.08
N ASN A 247 -29.98 -12.79 -8.28
CA ASN A 247 -31.17 -12.97 -7.42
C ASN A 247 -31.02 -12.49 -5.96
N SER A 248 -30.03 -11.65 -5.67
CA SER A 248 -29.88 -10.95 -4.39
C SER A 248 -29.93 -9.43 -4.58
N ALA A 249 -30.44 -8.71 -3.59
CA ALA A 249 -30.29 -7.27 -3.53
C ALA A 249 -28.83 -6.94 -3.13
N ASN A 250 -27.96 -6.73 -4.13
CA ASN A 250 -26.57 -6.38 -3.89
C ASN A 250 -26.48 -4.93 -3.37
N ILE A 251 -25.93 -4.78 -2.17
CA ILE A 251 -25.73 -3.49 -1.52
C ILE A 251 -24.24 -3.35 -1.20
N THR A 252 -23.60 -2.30 -1.70
CA THR A 252 -22.23 -1.97 -1.33
C THR A 252 -22.22 -0.89 -0.26
N LEU A 253 -21.32 -1.02 0.72
CA LEU A 253 -21.10 -0.06 1.79
C LEU A 253 -19.61 0.30 1.85
N ASP A 254 -19.29 1.55 1.57
CA ASP A 254 -17.93 2.10 1.65
C ASP A 254 -17.88 3.08 2.83
N ILE A 255 -17.18 2.70 3.89
CA ILE A 255 -17.11 3.50 5.13
C ILE A 255 -15.82 4.31 5.09
N GLY A 256 -15.94 5.59 4.75
CA GLY A 256 -14.85 6.54 4.70
C GLY A 256 -14.59 7.26 6.03
N GLY A 257 -13.62 8.18 6.00
CA GLY A 257 -13.31 9.02 7.15
C GLY A 257 -14.36 10.11 7.40
N ALA A 258 -14.90 10.71 6.34
CA ALA A 258 -15.82 11.85 6.42
C ALA A 258 -17.27 11.50 6.07
N SER A 259 -17.47 10.56 5.15
CA SER A 259 -18.78 10.10 4.66
C SER A 259 -18.81 8.58 4.57
N THR A 260 -20.01 8.04 4.36
CA THR A 260 -20.24 6.61 4.12
C THR A 260 -21.13 6.48 2.89
N GLU A 261 -20.64 5.82 1.85
CA GLU A 261 -21.37 5.63 0.60
C GLU A 261 -22.09 4.29 0.61
N ILE A 262 -23.38 4.32 0.31
CA ILE A 262 -24.21 3.13 0.11
C ILE A 262 -24.75 3.12 -1.30
N ALA A 263 -24.54 2.03 -2.03
CA ALA A 263 -25.03 1.88 -3.40
C ALA A 263 -25.72 0.54 -3.61
N TRP A 264 -26.69 0.53 -4.52
CA TRP A 264 -27.53 -0.61 -4.84
C TRP A 264 -27.95 -0.56 -6.31
N GLU A 265 -28.47 -1.69 -6.80
CA GLU A 265 -29.13 -1.76 -8.09
C GLU A 265 -30.65 -1.62 -7.92
N THR A 266 -31.28 -0.74 -8.72
CA THR A 266 -32.74 -0.61 -8.71
C THR A 266 -33.39 -1.76 -9.47
N SER A 267 -34.70 -1.95 -9.27
CA SER A 267 -35.50 -2.93 -10.05
C SER A 267 -35.42 -2.73 -11.56
N ALA A 268 -35.07 -1.53 -12.03
CA ALA A 268 -34.86 -1.21 -13.44
C ALA A 268 -33.40 -1.48 -13.93
N GLY A 269 -32.57 -2.16 -13.13
CA GLY A 269 -31.16 -2.44 -13.45
C GLY A 269 -30.27 -1.20 -13.46
N LYS A 270 -30.69 -0.11 -12.80
CA LYS A 270 -29.90 1.13 -12.73
C LYS A 270 -29.12 1.17 -11.44
N HIS A 271 -27.84 1.53 -11.54
CA HIS A 271 -27.02 1.85 -10.38
C HIS A 271 -27.53 3.12 -9.69
N ASN A 272 -27.85 3.03 -8.40
CA ASN A 272 -28.24 4.13 -7.55
C ASN A 272 -27.47 4.10 -6.23
N GLY A 273 -27.52 5.18 -5.47
CA GLY A 273 -26.91 5.21 -4.14
C GLY A 273 -26.95 6.59 -3.50
N LEU A 274 -26.49 6.64 -2.25
CA LEU A 274 -26.46 7.83 -1.42
C LEU A 274 -25.11 7.93 -0.71
N SER A 275 -24.64 9.17 -0.52
CA SER A 275 -23.53 9.48 0.39
C SER A 275 -24.14 9.96 1.69
N LEU A 276 -23.94 9.18 2.75
CA LEU A 276 -24.46 9.47 4.09
C LEU A 276 -23.49 10.43 4.80
N PRO A 277 -23.99 11.45 5.52
CA PRO A 277 -23.19 12.53 6.09
C PRO A 277 -22.45 12.12 7.39
N PHE A 278 -21.97 10.89 7.47
CA PHE A 278 -21.15 10.38 8.57
C PHE A 278 -20.02 9.48 8.08
N GLY A 279 -18.88 9.51 8.76
CA GLY A 279 -17.74 8.62 8.55
C GLY A 279 -17.01 8.37 9.87
N LEU A 280 -15.88 7.67 9.83
CA LEU A 280 -15.19 7.25 11.05
C LEU A 280 -14.67 8.43 11.89
N ILE A 281 -14.22 9.51 11.26
CA ILE A 281 -13.62 10.66 11.98
C ILE A 281 -14.69 11.39 12.78
N ASN A 282 -15.78 11.80 12.15
CA ASN A 282 -16.81 12.58 12.84
C ASN A 282 -17.58 11.72 13.83
N LEU A 283 -17.84 10.44 13.55
CA LEU A 283 -18.47 9.53 14.52
C LEU A 283 -17.58 9.29 15.73
N TYR A 284 -16.26 9.14 15.55
CA TYR A 284 -15.33 9.05 16.68
C TYR A 284 -15.36 10.32 17.54
N GLN A 285 -15.29 11.50 16.93
CA GLN A 285 -15.37 12.78 17.65
C GLN A 285 -16.69 12.95 18.41
N ASN A 286 -17.82 12.55 17.81
CA ASN A 286 -19.13 12.58 18.46
C ASN A 286 -19.20 11.59 19.63
N SER A 287 -18.67 10.37 19.45
CA SER A 287 -18.60 9.36 20.52
C SER A 287 -17.78 9.84 21.71
N VAL A 288 -16.66 10.53 21.49
CA VAL A 288 -15.84 11.12 22.57
C VAL A 288 -16.61 12.22 23.32
N ARG A 289 -17.52 12.92 22.63
CA ARG A 289 -18.42 13.93 23.23
C ARG A 289 -19.66 13.32 23.90
N GLY A 290 -19.77 11.99 23.97
CA GLY A 290 -20.92 11.29 24.55
C GLY A 290 -22.15 11.24 23.65
N ILE A 291 -22.04 11.61 22.37
CA ILE A 291 -23.15 11.54 21.40
C ILE A 291 -23.23 10.12 20.85
N SER A 292 -24.44 9.55 20.83
CA SER A 292 -24.68 8.18 20.39
C SER A 292 -24.42 8.00 18.89
N VAL A 293 -23.45 7.14 18.56
CA VAL A 293 -23.18 6.69 17.17
C VAL A 293 -24.42 6.05 16.55
N ASP A 294 -25.12 5.20 17.31
CA ASP A 294 -26.32 4.51 16.83
C ASP A 294 -27.40 5.49 16.38
N GLN A 295 -27.65 6.56 17.16
CA GLN A 295 -28.65 7.57 16.81
C GLN A 295 -28.31 8.29 15.51
N ILE A 296 -27.04 8.68 15.32
CA ILE A 296 -26.58 9.35 14.10
C ILE A 296 -26.76 8.42 12.90
N VAL A 297 -26.30 7.18 13.01
CA VAL A 297 -26.33 6.22 11.90
C VAL A 297 -27.77 5.81 11.57
N LEU A 298 -28.59 5.46 12.57
CA LEU A 298 -29.98 5.02 12.34
C LEU A 298 -30.85 6.12 11.73
N LYS A 299 -30.63 7.39 12.09
CA LYS A 299 -31.34 8.53 11.49
C LYS A 299 -31.19 8.53 9.96
N GLU A 300 -29.98 8.32 9.48
CA GLU A 300 -29.68 8.32 8.05
C GLU A 300 -30.11 7.00 7.38
N LEU A 301 -29.88 5.86 8.04
CA LEU A 301 -30.29 4.56 7.51
C LEU A 301 -31.81 4.45 7.33
N ASN A 302 -32.60 5.12 8.18
CA ASN A 302 -34.07 5.11 8.08
C ASN A 302 -34.60 5.68 6.76
N ASN A 303 -33.83 6.56 6.09
CA ASN A 303 -34.21 7.17 4.82
C ASN A 303 -33.89 6.28 3.60
N LEU A 304 -33.26 5.12 3.80
CA LEU A 304 -32.90 4.21 2.73
C LEU A 304 -34.12 3.39 2.26
N PRO A 305 -34.16 2.98 0.97
CA PRO A 305 -35.17 2.03 0.50
C PRO A 305 -35.13 0.72 1.29
N CYS A 306 -36.26 0.02 1.35
CA CYS A 306 -36.32 -1.33 1.90
C CYS A 306 -35.81 -2.34 0.86
N PHE A 307 -35.01 -3.30 1.31
CA PHE A 307 -34.52 -4.40 0.50
C PHE A 307 -34.78 -5.72 1.24
N GLU A 308 -35.13 -6.75 0.47
CA GLU A 308 -35.22 -8.12 0.94
C GLU A 308 -34.09 -8.95 0.31
N ASN A 309 -33.71 -10.05 0.96
CA ASN A 309 -32.65 -10.95 0.48
C ASN A 309 -31.35 -10.20 0.11
N ILE A 310 -30.86 -9.37 1.03
CA ILE A 310 -29.69 -8.53 0.76
C ILE A 310 -28.40 -9.34 0.72
N ARG A 311 -27.48 -8.89 -0.14
CA ARG A 311 -26.06 -9.22 -0.05
C ARG A 311 -25.29 -7.96 0.25
N LEU A 312 -24.92 -7.77 1.51
CA LEU A 312 -24.09 -6.64 1.93
C LEU A 312 -22.61 -6.91 1.60
N ILE A 313 -22.01 -6.02 0.82
CA ILE A 313 -20.59 -6.03 0.47
C ILE A 313 -19.96 -4.78 1.07
N VAL A 314 -19.06 -4.93 2.03
CA VAL A 314 -18.33 -3.80 2.63
C VAL A 314 -17.04 -3.62 1.83
N VAL A 315 -16.79 -2.41 1.36
CA VAL A 315 -15.80 -2.10 0.32
C VAL A 315 -14.62 -1.29 0.90
N GLY A 316 -13.44 -1.47 0.31
CA GLY A 316 -12.29 -0.61 0.53
C GLY A 316 -11.46 -0.95 1.78
N LEU A 317 -10.64 0.03 2.19
CA LEU A 317 -9.65 -0.14 3.25
C LEU A 317 -10.30 -0.48 4.60
N THR A 318 -11.42 0.15 4.94
CA THR A 318 -12.15 -0.15 6.18
C THR A 318 -12.61 -1.60 6.22
N ALA A 319 -13.08 -2.16 5.10
CA ALA A 319 -13.43 -3.58 5.01
C ALA A 319 -12.23 -4.49 5.24
N THR A 320 -11.09 -4.15 4.63
CA THR A 320 -9.83 -4.89 4.74
C THR A 320 -9.31 -4.90 6.19
N ILE A 321 -9.36 -3.75 6.87
CA ILE A 321 -8.93 -3.62 8.25
C ILE A 321 -9.90 -4.34 9.20
N LEU A 322 -11.23 -4.22 9.00
CA LEU A 322 -12.21 -4.99 9.76
C LEU A 322 -11.94 -6.50 9.70
N LEU A 323 -11.66 -7.03 8.49
CA LEU A 323 -11.29 -8.43 8.31
C LEU A 323 -10.04 -8.80 9.12
N ARG A 324 -9.00 -7.95 9.05
CA ARG A 324 -7.75 -8.13 9.78
C ARG A 324 -7.99 -8.27 11.30
N TYR A 325 -8.81 -7.39 11.87
CA TYR A 325 -9.14 -7.43 13.31
C TYR A 325 -10.00 -8.64 13.69
N ILE A 326 -10.97 -9.00 12.86
CA ILE A 326 -11.86 -10.14 13.09
C ILE A 326 -11.10 -11.47 13.01
N ARG A 327 -10.21 -11.61 12.02
CA ARG A 327 -9.42 -12.84 11.79
C ARG A 327 -8.10 -12.87 12.52
N LYS A 328 -7.65 -11.76 13.10
CA LYS A 328 -6.37 -11.63 13.80
C LYS A 328 -5.20 -12.02 12.89
N THR A 329 -5.27 -11.59 11.64
CA THR A 329 -4.30 -11.89 10.59
C THR A 329 -3.41 -10.69 10.28
N ASP A 330 -2.37 -10.93 9.50
CA ASP A 330 -1.57 -9.87 8.91
C ASP A 330 -2.28 -9.23 7.70
N VAL A 331 -1.74 -8.09 7.24
CA VAL A 331 -2.29 -7.35 6.10
C VAL A 331 -2.29 -8.18 4.82
N ALA A 332 -1.22 -8.94 4.55
CA ALA A 332 -1.08 -9.68 3.31
C ALA A 332 -2.13 -10.81 3.21
N ARG A 333 -2.35 -11.54 4.30
CA ARG A 333 -3.41 -12.56 4.41
C ARG A 333 -4.79 -11.94 4.28
N SER A 334 -5.02 -10.79 4.91
CA SER A 334 -6.30 -10.08 4.84
C SER A 334 -6.61 -9.62 3.41
N LEU A 335 -5.61 -9.11 2.69
CA LEU A 335 -5.73 -8.73 1.27
C LEU A 335 -5.99 -9.93 0.36
N ALA A 336 -5.40 -11.09 0.66
CA ALA A 336 -5.62 -12.33 -0.10
C ALA A 336 -7.03 -12.92 0.07
N ALA A 337 -7.72 -12.58 1.15
CA ALA A 337 -9.06 -13.08 1.48
C ALA A 337 -10.20 -12.18 0.95
N ASN A 338 -10.01 -11.58 -0.24
CA ASN A 338 -11.08 -10.80 -0.89
C ASN A 338 -12.30 -11.69 -1.19
N GLY A 339 -13.50 -11.20 -0.85
CA GLY A 339 -14.74 -11.96 -0.96
C GLY A 339 -15.06 -12.83 0.25
N GLU A 340 -14.26 -12.77 1.32
CA GLU A 340 -14.54 -13.51 2.54
C GLU A 340 -15.86 -13.05 3.19
N ARG A 341 -16.65 -14.04 3.63
CA ARG A 341 -17.90 -13.83 4.36
C ARG A 341 -17.63 -13.80 5.85
N LEU A 342 -18.11 -12.75 6.52
CA LEU A 342 -18.02 -12.56 7.96
C LEU A 342 -19.42 -12.44 8.57
N GLU A 343 -19.63 -13.12 9.70
CA GLU A 343 -20.94 -13.19 10.33
C GLU A 343 -21.16 -11.97 11.23
N LYS A 344 -22.43 -11.58 11.42
CA LYS A 344 -22.82 -10.51 12.35
C LYS A 344 -22.32 -10.76 13.78
N THR A 345 -22.19 -12.02 14.18
CA THR A 345 -21.60 -12.42 15.47
C THR A 345 -20.11 -12.08 15.59
N ASP A 346 -19.38 -12.05 14.48
CA ASP A 346 -17.96 -11.65 14.49
C ASP A 346 -17.81 -10.15 14.78
N LEU A 347 -18.71 -9.32 14.23
CA LEU A 347 -18.78 -7.88 14.55
C LEU A 347 -19.07 -7.65 16.04
N ALA A 348 -20.06 -8.37 16.59
CA ALA A 348 -20.41 -8.27 18.01
C ALA A 348 -19.25 -8.68 18.91
N ARG A 349 -18.51 -9.72 18.54
CA ARG A 349 -17.30 -10.15 19.24
C ARG A 349 -16.22 -9.07 19.20
N LEU A 350 -15.94 -8.50 18.02
CA LEU A 350 -14.95 -7.42 17.87
C LEU A 350 -15.30 -6.20 18.73
N ILE A 351 -16.55 -5.73 18.68
CA ILE A 351 -17.01 -4.58 19.47
C ILE A 351 -16.80 -4.83 20.97
N ARG A 352 -17.17 -6.02 21.45
CA ARG A 352 -16.97 -6.42 22.85
C ARG A 352 -15.49 -6.47 23.21
N ASP A 353 -14.66 -7.08 22.38
CA ASP A 353 -13.23 -7.23 22.65
C ASP A 353 -12.54 -5.85 22.69
N ILE A 354 -12.92 -4.90 21.82
CA ILE A 354 -12.47 -3.50 21.86
C ILE A 354 -12.89 -2.82 23.16
N SER A 355 -14.17 -2.94 23.56
CA SER A 355 -14.66 -2.32 24.80
C SER A 355 -13.99 -2.86 26.07
N GLN A 356 -13.48 -4.09 26.01
CA GLN A 356 -12.77 -4.74 27.12
C GLN A 356 -11.25 -4.57 27.03
N ALA A 357 -10.75 -3.75 26.10
CA ALA A 357 -9.32 -3.58 25.83
C ALA A 357 -8.57 -4.90 25.59
N LYS A 358 -9.26 -5.91 25.01
CA LYS A 358 -8.71 -7.24 24.67
C LYS A 358 -8.11 -7.31 23.27
N VAL A 359 -8.12 -6.20 22.55
CA VAL A 359 -7.51 -6.08 21.24
C VAL A 359 -6.07 -5.63 21.42
N HIS A 360 -5.15 -6.58 21.41
CA HIS A 360 -3.71 -6.34 21.47
C HIS A 360 -3.16 -6.00 20.08
N GLU A 361 -2.02 -5.28 20.04
CA GLU A 361 -1.26 -5.05 18.81
C GLU A 361 -0.91 -6.40 18.15
N TYR A 362 -1.44 -6.65 16.96
CA TYR A 362 -1.04 -7.80 16.15
C TYR A 362 0.11 -7.39 15.24
N GLN A 363 1.26 -8.04 15.41
CA GLN A 363 2.41 -8.00 14.50
C GLN A 363 3.02 -6.60 14.26
N GLY A 364 3.53 -5.96 15.32
CA GLY A 364 4.63 -4.99 15.19
C GLY A 364 4.30 -3.65 14.53
N ILE A 365 3.03 -3.26 14.45
CA ILE A 365 2.62 -1.88 14.18
C ILE A 365 1.91 -1.39 15.43
N SER A 366 2.44 -0.34 16.06
CA SER A 366 1.78 0.35 17.15
C SER A 366 0.57 1.10 16.59
N GLU A 367 -0.59 0.45 16.60
CA GLU A 367 -1.82 1.07 16.10
C GLU A 367 -2.37 2.00 17.16
N SER A 368 -2.77 3.19 16.73
CA SER A 368 -3.23 4.20 17.67
C SER A 368 -4.55 3.77 18.32
N THR A 369 -4.78 4.16 19.58
CA THR A 369 -6.08 3.95 20.27
C THR A 369 -7.26 4.43 19.42
N ARG A 370 -7.05 5.47 18.59
CA ARG A 370 -8.04 6.01 17.66
C ARG A 370 -8.38 5.03 16.54
N GLU A 371 -7.42 4.31 15.98
CA GLU A 371 -7.67 3.32 14.93
C GLU A 371 -8.50 2.14 15.45
N VAL A 372 -8.13 1.62 16.62
CA VAL A 372 -8.89 0.55 17.29
C VAL A 372 -10.33 1.00 17.56
N ALA A 373 -10.51 2.20 18.13
CA ALA A 373 -11.85 2.76 18.37
C ALA A 373 -12.65 2.96 17.06
N SER A 374 -11.99 3.41 15.99
CA SER A 374 -12.60 3.58 14.68
C SER A 374 -13.09 2.25 14.10
N MET A 375 -12.39 1.13 14.34
CA MET A 375 -12.84 -0.19 13.93
C MET A 375 -14.04 -0.69 14.74
N GLY A 376 -14.14 -0.33 16.02
CA GLY A 376 -15.36 -0.56 16.80
C GLY A 376 -16.58 0.16 16.22
N ILE A 377 -16.40 1.43 15.83
CA ILE A 377 -17.43 2.23 15.15
C ILE A 377 -17.78 1.61 13.79
N ALA A 378 -16.79 1.27 12.97
CA ALA A 378 -17.01 0.62 11.67
C ALA A 378 -17.80 -0.67 11.82
N ALA A 379 -17.43 -1.52 12.78
CA ALA A 379 -18.14 -2.76 13.06
C ALA A 379 -19.60 -2.50 13.48
N ARG A 380 -19.85 -1.46 14.28
CA ARG A 380 -21.21 -1.07 14.68
C ARG A 380 -22.03 -0.56 13.50
N ILE A 381 -21.46 0.23 12.59
CA ILE A 381 -22.14 0.67 11.36
C ILE A 381 -22.58 -0.53 10.53
N VAL A 382 -21.67 -1.48 10.25
CA VAL A 382 -21.99 -2.69 9.48
C VAL A 382 -23.10 -3.50 10.19
N GLN A 383 -23.02 -3.63 11.51
CA GLN A 383 -24.04 -4.32 12.31
C GLN A 383 -25.43 -3.65 12.18
N LEU A 384 -25.51 -2.32 12.25
CA LEU A 384 -26.77 -1.57 12.09
C LEU A 384 -27.36 -1.69 10.69
N VAL A 385 -26.53 -1.74 9.64
CA VAL A 385 -26.98 -1.99 8.26
C VAL A 385 -27.54 -3.42 8.13
N LEU A 386 -26.88 -4.41 8.73
CA LEU A 386 -27.37 -5.78 8.77
C LEU A 386 -28.68 -5.89 9.56
N ASP A 387 -28.79 -5.20 10.71
CA ASP A 387 -30.02 -5.13 11.51
C ASP A 387 -31.20 -4.59 10.68
N ARG A 388 -30.98 -3.49 9.96
CA ARG A 388 -32.02 -2.85 9.13
C ARG A 388 -32.62 -3.80 8.10
N TYR A 389 -31.80 -4.64 7.48
CA TYR A 389 -32.21 -5.50 6.36
C TYR A 389 -32.30 -6.99 6.75
N SER A 390 -32.35 -7.30 8.05
CA SER A 390 -32.37 -8.68 8.56
C SER A 390 -31.24 -9.57 7.99
N GLY A 391 -30.08 -8.98 7.71
CA GLY A 391 -28.89 -9.68 7.23
C GLY A 391 -28.15 -10.39 8.35
N SER A 392 -27.63 -11.59 8.06
CA SER A 392 -26.82 -12.38 9.02
C SER A 392 -25.32 -12.24 8.81
N TYR A 393 -24.87 -11.82 7.63
CA TYR A 393 -23.46 -11.72 7.26
C TYR A 393 -23.20 -10.58 6.28
N PHE A 394 -21.93 -10.20 6.15
CA PHE A 394 -21.44 -9.33 5.09
C PHE A 394 -20.25 -9.96 4.37
N VAL A 395 -19.93 -9.42 3.21
CA VAL A 395 -18.80 -9.86 2.38
C VAL A 395 -17.76 -8.75 2.32
N VAL A 396 -16.51 -9.10 2.53
CA VAL A 396 -15.39 -8.16 2.48
C VAL A 396 -14.93 -7.99 1.02
N CYS A 397 -14.87 -6.74 0.56
CA CYS A 397 -14.27 -6.35 -0.70
C CYS A 397 -13.04 -5.49 -0.43
N ASN A 398 -11.85 -6.07 -0.64
CA ASN A 398 -10.56 -5.38 -0.50
C ASN A 398 -10.29 -4.42 -1.68
N ASP A 399 -11.06 -4.54 -2.76
CA ASP A 399 -11.06 -3.57 -3.84
C ASP A 399 -11.84 -2.32 -3.41
N GLY A 400 -11.43 -1.16 -3.93
CA GLY A 400 -12.10 0.11 -3.66
C GLY A 400 -12.06 1.03 -4.89
N ILE A 401 -12.17 2.34 -4.65
CA ILE A 401 -12.26 3.38 -5.69
C ILE A 401 -11.14 3.24 -6.74
N SER A 402 -9.89 3.02 -6.31
CA SER A 402 -8.73 2.91 -7.21
C SER A 402 -8.86 1.77 -8.23
N ILE A 403 -9.34 0.60 -7.80
CA ILE A 403 -9.57 -0.55 -8.69
C ILE A 403 -10.82 -0.34 -9.54
N GLY A 404 -11.89 0.19 -8.96
CA GLY A 404 -13.09 0.55 -9.71
C GLY A 404 -12.78 1.50 -10.86
N TYR A 405 -11.96 2.51 -10.60
CA TYR A 405 -11.44 3.44 -11.61
C TYR A 405 -10.56 2.73 -12.64
N ALA A 406 -9.61 1.89 -12.20
CA ALA A 406 -8.75 1.12 -13.10
C ALA A 406 -9.55 0.17 -14.01
N LYS A 407 -10.61 -0.46 -13.50
CA LYS A 407 -11.56 -1.28 -14.29
C LYS A 407 -12.35 -0.42 -15.28
N TRP A 408 -12.79 0.78 -14.86
CA TRP A 408 -13.59 1.70 -15.69
C TRP A 408 -12.81 2.38 -16.83
N MET A 409 -11.57 2.79 -16.58
CA MET A 409 -10.79 3.53 -17.57
C MET A 409 -10.58 2.68 -18.84
N LYS A 410 -10.74 3.32 -20.00
CA LYS A 410 -10.56 2.70 -21.32
C LYS A 410 -9.10 2.59 -21.69
#